data_AF-A0A2M7E220-F1
#
_entry.id   AF-A0A2M7E220-F1
#
_cell.length_a   1.000
_cell.length_b   1.000
_cell.length_c   1.000
_cell.angle_alpha   90.00
_cell.angle_beta   90.00
_cell.angle_gamma   90.00
#
_symmetry.space_group_name_H-M   'P 1'
#
loop_
_entity.id
_entity.type
_entity.pdbx_description
1 polymer ?
#
loop_
_entity_poly.entity_id
_entity_poly.type
_entity_poly.pdbx_seq_one_letter_code
_entity_poly.pdbx_strand_id
1 'polypeptide(L)' 'MGQIIIEGMEFYAYHGHFAEEQIVGGKFIVDITIDTDTEKAGKSDSLKDALDYQDIYKTI' A
#
# COMPACT_ATOMS: atom_id res chain seq x y z
N MET A 1 4.26 -11.37 15.80
CA MET A 1 3.72 -10.21 15.04
C MET A 1 4.86 -9.55 14.31
N GLY A 2 4.70 -9.38 12.99
CA GLY A 2 5.63 -8.65 12.14
C GLY A 2 4.93 -7.48 11.47
N GLN A 3 5.72 -6.63 10.81
CA GLN A 3 5.23 -5.49 10.07
C GLN A 3 5.68 -5.59 8.62
N ILE A 4 4.78 -5.26 7.70
CA ILE A 4 5.08 -5.11 6.29
C ILE A 4 4.88 -3.63 5.97
N ILE A 5 5.92 -3.01 5.45
CA ILE A 5 5.95 -1.57 5.17
C ILE A 5 6.12 -1.42 3.66
N ILE A 6 5.21 -0.66 3.04
CA ILE A 6 5.25 -0.30 1.62
C ILE A 6 5.36 1.21 1.55
N GLU A 7 6.51 1.71 1.09
CA GLU A 7 6.84 3.13 1.08
C GLU A 7 6.95 3.66 -0.35
N GLY A 8 6.66 4.94 -0.55
CA GLY A 8 6.90 5.64 -1.81
C GLY A 8 5.93 5.28 -2.92
N MET A 9 4.71 4.83 -2.60
CA MET A 9 3.73 4.52 -3.64
C MET A 9 3.20 5.81 -4.27
N GLU A 10 3.54 6.05 -5.53
CA GLU A 10 3.10 7.23 -6.28
C GLU A 10 1.77 6.97 -6.99
N PHE A 11 0.78 7.82 -6.71
CA PHE A 11 -0.53 7.81 -7.36
C PHE A 11 -0.85 9.17 -7.93
N TYR A 12 -1.53 9.20 -9.08
CA TYR A 12 -2.13 10.43 -9.60
C TYR A 12 -3.63 10.41 -9.31
N ALA A 13 -4.11 11.39 -8.57
CA ALA A 13 -5.50 11.46 -8.17
C ALA A 13 -6.04 12.89 -8.25
N TYR A 14 -7.36 13.00 -8.29
CA TYR A 14 -8.09 14.27 -8.37
C TYR A 14 -8.68 14.65 -7.02
N HIS A 15 -7.88 14.48 -5.96
CA HIS A 15 -8.24 14.92 -4.62
C HIS A 15 -7.93 16.41 -4.46
N GLY A 16 -8.62 17.08 -3.55
CA GLY A 16 -8.43 18.49 -3.25
C GLY A 16 -9.70 19.14 -2.73
N HIS A 17 -9.56 20.23 -1.99
CA HIS A 17 -10.71 20.99 -1.50
C HIS A 17 -11.24 21.94 -2.57
N PHE A 18 -10.33 22.53 -3.36
CA PHE A 18 -10.68 23.47 -4.41
C PHE A 18 -11.06 22.73 -5.71
N ALA A 19 -12.00 23.31 -6.45
CA ALA A 19 -12.47 22.73 -7.70
C ALA A 19 -11.32 22.61 -8.73
N GLU A 20 -10.38 23.55 -8.71
CA GLU A 20 -9.20 23.56 -9.57
C GLU A 20 -8.28 22.36 -9.28
N GLU A 21 -8.12 21.95 -8.02
CA GLU A 21 -7.33 20.77 -7.64
C GLU A 21 -7.99 19.48 -8.16
N GLN A 22 -9.31 19.41 -8.09
CA GLN A 22 -10.09 18.28 -8.60
C GLN A 22 -10.12 18.20 -10.13
N ILE A 23 -9.77 19.29 -10.83
CA ILE A 23 -9.69 19.32 -12.30
C ILE A 23 -8.27 19.02 -12.77
N VAL A 24 -7.27 19.67 -12.18
CA VAL A 24 -5.87 19.48 -12.58
C VAL A 24 -5.36 18.14 -12.10
N GLY A 25 -5.69 17.74 -10.87
CA GLY A 25 -5.14 16.56 -10.22
C GLY A 25 -3.71 16.77 -9.71
N GLY A 26 -3.26 15.82 -8.88
CA GLY A 26 -1.97 15.89 -8.21
C GLY A 26 -1.32 14.52 -8.07
N LYS A 27 0.01 14.53 -7.89
CA LYS A 27 0.76 13.36 -7.45
C LYS A 27 0.68 13.25 -5.93
N PHE A 28 0.33 12.06 -5.45
CA PHE A 28 0.29 11.69 -4.06
C PHE A 28 1.30 10.58 -3.82
N ILE A 29 2.03 10.69 -2.72
CA ILE A 29 2.89 9.61 -2.22
C ILE A 29 2.17 9.01 -1.02
N VAL A 30 2.03 7.70 -1.02
CA VAL A 30 1.36 6.94 0.02
C VAL A 30 2.35 5.94 0.62
N ASP A 31 2.43 5.95 1.95
CA ASP A 31 3.17 4.97 2.73
C ASP A 31 2.18 4.17 3.57
N ILE A 32 2.31 2.84 3.59
CA ILE A 32 1.43 1.94 4.31
C ILE A 32 2.25 1.03 5.21
N THR A 33 1.85 0.94 6.46
CA THR A 33 2.35 -0.04 7.43
C THR A 33 1.23 -1.01 7.79
N ILE A 34 1.50 -2.30 7.67
CA ILE A 34 0.56 -3.37 7.94
C ILE A 34 1.13 -4.25 9.03
N ASP A 35 0.48 -4.23 10.19
CA ASP A 35 0.72 -5.20 11.25
C ASP A 35 0.05 -6.53 10.89
N THR A 36 0.85 -7.58 10.73
CA THR A 36 0.34 -8.91 10.40
C THR A 36 1.18 -10.02 11.06
N ASP A 37 0.64 -11.23 11.13
CA ASP A 37 1.41 -12.36 11.63
C ASP A 37 2.29 -12.95 10.52
N THR A 38 3.58 -12.60 10.55
CA THR A 38 4.58 -13.11 9.60
C THR A 38 5.18 -14.45 10.04
N GLU A 39 4.81 -14.98 11.21
CA GLU A 39 5.44 -16.19 11.76
C GLU A 39 5.12 -17.42 10.91
N LYS A 40 3.89 -17.53 10.40
CA LYS A 40 3.47 -18.63 9.53
C LYS A 40 4.23 -18.62 8.21
N ALA A 41 4.33 -17.46 7.56
CA ALA A 41 5.09 -17.28 6.33
C ALA A 41 6.57 -17.61 6.53
N GLY A 42 7.17 -17.12 7.62
CA GLY A 42 8.57 -17.36 7.96
C GLY A 42 8.90 -18.82 8.27
N LYS A 43 7.97 -19.59 8.83
CA LYS A 43 8.17 -21.03 9.10
C LYS A 43 7.93 -21.92 7.87
N SER A 44 6.97 -21.55 7.03
CA SER A 44 6.57 -22.34 5.87
C SER A 44 7.43 -22.08 4.64
N ASP A 45 8.09 -20.93 4.57
CA ASP A 45 8.78 -20.41 3.38
C ASP A 45 7.88 -20.40 2.13
N SER A 46 6.56 -20.32 2.34
CA SER A 46 5.57 -20.33 1.27
C SER A 46 5.03 -18.93 1.03
N LEU A 47 5.13 -18.45 -0.21
CA LEU A 47 4.53 -17.17 -0.61
C LEU A 47 2.99 -17.17 -0.44
N LYS A 48 2.35 -18.34 -0.47
CA LYS A 48 0.90 -18.48 -0.23
C LYS A 48 0.48 -18.18 1.21
N ASP A 49 1.40 -18.37 2.14
CA ASP A 49 1.18 -18.07 3.56
C ASP A 49 1.67 -16.66 3.92
N ALA A 50 2.33 -15.97 2.99
CA ALA A 50 2.74 -14.58 3.11
C ALA A 50 1.61 -13.64 2.66
N LEU A 51 1.61 -12.43 3.22
CA LEU A 51 0.72 -11.36 2.78
C LEU A 51 1.23 -10.79 1.45
N ASP A 52 0.34 -10.70 0.47
CA ASP A 52 0.65 -10.22 -0.87
C ASP A 52 0.59 -8.68 -0.94
N TYR A 53 1.75 -8.05 -0.91
CA TYR A 53 1.90 -6.60 -1.02
C TYR A 53 1.55 -6.07 -2.41
N GLN A 54 1.57 -6.89 -3.46
CA GLN A 54 1.20 -6.49 -4.82
C GLN A 54 -0.31 -6.35 -4.95
N ASP A 55 -1.09 -7.25 -4.37
CA ASP A 55 -2.56 -7.11 -4.33
C ASP A 55 -2.99 -5.89 -3.51
N ILE A 56 -2.26 -5.58 -2.44
CA ILE A 56 -2.49 -4.35 -1.67
C ILE A 56 -2.21 -3.12 -2.53
N TYR A 57 -1.06 -3.04 -3.20
CA TYR A 57 -0.72 -1.92 -4.07
C TYR A 57 -1.81 -1.66 -5.13
N LYS A 58 -2.41 -2.72 -5.68
CA LYS A 58 -3.47 -2.61 -6.70
C LYS A 58 -4.84 -2.20 -6.15
N THR A 59 -5.06 -2.38 -4.86
CA THR A 59 -6.34 -2.07 -4.21
C THR A 59 -6.42 -0.60 -3.77
N ILE A 60 -5.26 0.01 -3.53
CA ILE A 60 -5.10 1.45 -3.24
C ILE A 60 -5.33 2.27 -4.50
#